data_AF-A0A9E3RTG0-F1
#
_entry.id   AF-A0A9E3RTG0-F1
#
_cell.length_a   1.000
_cell.length_b   1.000
_cell.length_c   1.000
_cell.angle_alpha   90.00
_cell.angle_beta   90.00
_cell.angle_gamma   90.00
#
_symmetry.space_group_name_H-M   'P 1'
#
loop_
_entity.id
_entity.type
_entity.pdbx_description
1 polymer ?
#
loop_
_entity_poly.entity_id
_entity_poly.type
_entity_poly.pdbx_seq_one_letter_code
_entity_poly.pdbx_strand_id
1 'polypeptide(L)' 'MSRASQSPLSPEMLRKVDAYWRAANYLSVGQIYLYDNPLLKQPLKRTHIKPRLLG' A
#
# COMPACT_ATOMS: atom_id res chain seq x y z
N MET A 1 -39.85 -2.37 1.20
CA MET A 1 -38.43 -2.68 1.47
C MET A 1 -37.82 -1.51 2.24
N SER A 2 -37.47 -1.71 3.51
CA SER A 2 -36.84 -0.68 4.35
C SER A 2 -35.41 -0.44 3.86
N ARG A 3 -35.06 0.79 3.47
CA ARG A 3 -33.66 1.19 3.26
C ARG A 3 -32.97 1.13 4.62
N ALA A 4 -31.99 0.24 4.77
CA ALA A 4 -31.09 0.30 5.90
C ALA A 4 -30.51 1.73 5.98
N SER A 5 -30.68 2.41 7.11
CA SER A 5 -30.05 3.69 7.36
C SER A 5 -28.53 3.46 7.39
N GLN A 6 -27.86 3.76 6.29
CA GLN A 6 -26.41 3.72 6.23
C GLN A 6 -25.85 4.88 7.04
N SER A 7 -25.51 4.62 8.29
CA SER A 7 -24.71 5.56 9.08
C SER A 7 -23.31 5.65 8.48
N PRO A 8 -22.71 6.85 8.41
CA PRO A 8 -21.36 7.01 7.89
C PRO A 8 -20.36 6.21 8.74
N LEU A 9 -19.27 5.77 8.10
CA LEU A 9 -18.20 5.06 8.78
C LEU A 9 -17.63 5.93 9.91
N SER A 10 -17.30 5.29 11.03
CA SER A 10 -16.64 5.99 12.12
C SER A 10 -15.28 6.54 11.65
N PRO A 11 -14.81 7.65 12.24
CA PRO A 11 -13.48 8.19 11.92
C PRO A 11 -12.35 7.17 12.09
N GLU A 12 -12.48 6.22 13.03
CA GLU A 12 -11.49 5.15 13.21
C GLU A 12 -11.48 4.16 12.04
N MET A 13 -12.65 3.77 11.53
CA MET A 13 -12.73 2.89 10.37
C MET A 13 -12.15 3.57 9.13
N LEU A 14 -12.42 4.85 8.93
CA LEU A 14 -11.81 5.62 7.82
C LEU A 14 -10.28 5.64 7.91
N ARG A 15 -9.71 5.85 9.10
CA ARG A 15 -8.25 5.80 9.31
C ARG A 15 -7.66 4.42 9.01
N LYS A 16 -8.35 3.34 9.38
CA LYS A 16 -7.88 1.97 9.09
C LYS A 16 -7.89 1.67 7.59
N VAL A 17 -8.93 2.12 6.88
CA VAL A 17 -9.00 1.95 5.41
C VAL A 17 -7.90 2.74 4.71
N ASP A 18 -7.65 3.99 5.12
CA ASP A 18 -6.55 4.79 4.57
C ASP A 18 -5.18 4.14 4.82
N ALA A 19 -4.93 3.67 6.05
CA ALA A 19 -3.70 2.98 6.41
C ALA A 19 -3.51 1.70 5.58
N TYR A 20 -4.58 0.91 5.41
CA TYR A 20 -4.57 -0.27 4.55
C TYR A 20 -4.26 0.09 3.10
N TRP A 21 -4.93 1.11 2.55
CA TRP A 21 -4.73 1.54 1.17
C TRP A 21 -3.30 1.98 0.91
N ARG A 22 -2.70 2.76 1.82
CA ARG A 22 -1.29 3.16 1.74
C ARG A 22 -0.35 1.96 1.82
N ALA A 23 -0.60 1.02 2.73
CA ALA A 23 0.21 -0.19 2.86
C ALA A 23 0.15 -1.04 1.59
N ALA A 24 -1.04 -1.25 1.04
CA ALA A 24 -1.24 -1.99 -0.20
C ALA A 24 -0.51 -1.32 -1.38
N ASN A 25 -0.68 -0.01 -1.57
CA ASN A 25 0.00 0.72 -2.64
C ASN A 25 1.53 0.66 -2.51
N TYR A 26 2.06 0.78 -1.29
CA TYR A 26 3.49 0.67 -1.04
C TYR A 26 4.03 -0.72 -1.42
N LEU A 27 3.32 -1.78 -1.01
CA LEU A 27 3.69 -3.15 -1.35
C LEU A 27 3.59 -3.42 -2.85
N SER A 28 2.55 -2.95 -3.54
CA SER A 28 2.39 -3.10 -4.98
C SER A 28 3.55 -2.47 -5.75
N VAL A 29 3.93 -1.24 -5.41
CA VAL A 29 5.11 -0.59 -6.00
C VAL A 29 6.39 -1.36 -5.65
N GLY A 30 6.54 -1.78 -4.39
CA GLY A 30 7.68 -2.60 -3.97
C GLY A 30 7.80 -3.89 -4.79
N GLN A 31 6.71 -4.60 -5.02
CA GLN A 31 6.68 -5.85 -5.79
C GLN A 31 7.06 -5.64 -7.26
N ILE A 32 6.66 -4.53 -7.88
CA ILE A 32 6.99 -4.24 -9.29
C ILE A 32 8.46 -3.83 -9.43
N TYR A 33 8.96 -2.97 -8.54
CA TYR A 33 10.23 -2.27 -8.76
C TYR A 33 11.40 -2.80 -7.94
N LEU A 34 11.17 -3.34 -6.74
CA LEU A 34 12.26 -3.70 -5.81
C LEU A 34 12.60 -5.19 -5.89
N TYR A 35 13.90 -5.48 -5.96
CA TYR A 35 14.47 -6.82 -5.78
C TYR A 35 14.83 -7.08 -4.30
N ASP A 36 15.21 -6.03 -3.56
CA ASP A 36 15.62 -6.10 -2.15
C ASP A 36 15.30 -4.76 -1.43
N ASN A 37 15.52 -4.69 -0.12
CA ASN A 37 15.25 -3.56 0.76
C ASN A 37 13.79 -3.04 0.70
N PRO A 38 12.79 -3.93 0.78
CA PRO A 38 11.38 -3.57 0.54
C PRO A 38 10.79 -2.61 1.58
N LEU A 39 11.42 -2.48 2.76
CA LEU A 39 10.99 -1.56 3.82
C LEU A 39 11.96 -0.38 4.00
N LEU A 40 12.91 -0.19 3.08
CA LEU A 40 13.89 0.90 3.11
C LEU A 40 14.63 1.03 4.46
N LYS A 41 15.02 -0.10 5.07
CA LYS A 41 15.80 -0.12 6.32
C LYS A 41 17.19 0.52 6.17
N GLN A 42 17.63 0.69 4.93
CA GLN A 42 18.81 1.43 4.52
C GLN A 42 18.45 2.35 3.33
N PRO A 43 19.23 3.42 3.05
CA PRO A 43 18.99 4.29 1.91
C PRO A 43 18.85 3.52 0.60
N LEU A 44 17.90 3.93 -0.25
CA LEU A 44 17.64 3.27 -1.52
C LEU A 44 18.85 3.40 -2.45
N LYS A 45 19.24 2.30 -3.09
CA LYS A 45 20.34 2.21 -4.05
C LYS A 45 19.80 1.59 -5.33
N ARG A 46 20.44 1.88 -6.47
CA ARG A 46 20.07 1.29 -7.77
C ARG A 46 20.11 -0.24 -7.76
N THR A 47 21.01 -0.84 -6.96
CA THR A 47 21.12 -2.30 -6.79
C THR A 47 19.89 -2.94 -6.15
N HIS A 48 19.03 -2.17 -5.47
CA HIS A 48 17.77 -2.67 -4.91
C HIS A 48 16.64 -2.72 -5.95
N ILE A 49 16.81 -2.11 -7.13
CA ILE A 49 15.79 -2.02 -8.17
C ILE A 49 15.98 -3.20 -9.14
N LYS A 50 14.87 -3.83 -9.54
CA LYS A 50 14.88 -4.93 -10.52
C LYS A 50 15.49 -4.44 -11.85
N PRO A 51 16.41 -5.21 -12.47
CA PRO A 51 17.02 -4.82 -13.75
C PRO A 51 16.02 -4.79 -14.92
N ARG A 52 14.94 -5.57 -14.82
CA ARG A 52 13.82 -5.57 -15.76
C ARG A 52 12.51 -5.44 -14.98
N LEU A 53 11.69 -4.50 -15.41
CA LEU A 53 10.38 -4.24 -14.81
C LEU A 53 9.33 -4.99 -15.63
N LEU A 54 8.58 -5.85 -14.96
CA LEU A 54 7.43 -6.54 -15.51
C LEU A 54 6.26 -6.18 -14.59
N GLY A 55 5.22 -5.60 -15.18
CA GLY A 55 3.97 -5.22 -14.53
C GLY A 55 2.82 -6.00 -15.12
#